data_AF-A0A480AB66-F1
#
_entry.id   AF-A0A480AB66-F1
#
_cell.length_a   1.000
_cell.length_b   1.000
_cell.length_c   1.000
_cell.angle_alpha   90.00
_cell.angle_beta   90.00
_cell.angle_gamma   90.00
#
_symmetry.space_group_name_H-M   'P 1'
#
loop_
_entity.id
_entity.type
_entity.pdbx_description
1 polymer ?
#
loop_
_entity_poly.entity_id
_entity_poly.type
_entity_poly.pdbx_seq_one_letter_code
_entity_poly.pdbx_strand_id
1 'polypeptide(L)'
;MNECTSINSIVVKAKAKELGFHEVGIAAVADLEATEIQKLRDWLKMGYHADMEWMKNPRRENISLVMPEVITLVSVALNYYTPDARPQEDEYGKISRYGWGRDYHRVMHKKLKELASWLESLGTDIKARYYADTGPIQDKLWAQKAGIGWIAKNGNVITRKYGSWVFLGEVLTNLELEKDQPSTQHCGTCTRCLQACPTGAITEPFVVDANRCIAYHTIENRDQELPADIKPHLQGWVAGCDICQDVCPWNQRFAQITDVTDFQPYPKNLHPKLVELAQISDEEWDKRFTASALRRIKPEMLRRNARANLDVSKHNNDPESNNF
;
A
#
# COMPACT_ATOMS: atom_id res chain seq x y z
N MET A 1 -44.46 6.95 -9.71
CA MET A 1 -43.95 5.83 -10.52
C MET A 1 -42.48 5.71 -10.19
N ASN A 2 -42.13 4.85 -9.23
CA ASN A 2 -40.75 4.62 -8.87
C ASN A 2 -40.16 3.74 -9.97
N GLU A 3 -39.36 4.31 -10.87
CA GLU A 3 -38.45 3.50 -11.67
C GLU A 3 -37.55 2.77 -10.69
N CYS A 4 -37.86 1.49 -10.48
CA CYS A 4 -37.00 0.56 -9.78
C CYS A 4 -35.80 0.34 -10.72
N THR A 5 -34.83 1.25 -10.68
CA THR A 5 -33.58 1.09 -11.41
C THR A 5 -32.97 -0.21 -10.90
N SER A 6 -33.06 -1.27 -11.70
CA SER A 6 -32.48 -2.57 -11.36
C SER A 6 -31.01 -2.35 -11.03
N ILE A 7 -30.60 -2.70 -9.81
CA ILE A 7 -29.23 -2.55 -9.34
C ILE A 7 -28.32 -3.35 -10.28
N ASN A 8 -27.37 -2.68 -10.91
CA ASN A 8 -26.44 -3.30 -11.84
C ASN A 8 -25.04 -2.68 -11.69
N SER A 9 -24.05 -3.30 -12.33
CA SER A 9 -22.64 -2.89 -12.27
C SER A 9 -22.40 -1.43 -12.67
N ILE A 10 -23.16 -0.90 -13.62
CA ILE A 10 -23.02 0.49 -14.09
C ILE A 10 -23.40 1.46 -12.97
N VAL A 11 -24.53 1.23 -12.31
CA VAL A 11 -25.02 2.07 -11.21
C VAL A 11 -24.08 2.01 -10.01
N VAL A 12 -23.58 0.82 -9.66
CA VAL A 12 -22.63 0.65 -8.54
C VAL A 12 -21.31 1.38 -8.81
N LYS A 13 -20.76 1.23 -10.02
CA LYS A 13 -19.53 1.94 -10.43
C LYS A 13 -19.73 3.45 -10.46
N ALA A 14 -20.88 3.93 -10.95
CA ALA A 14 -21.21 5.34 -10.95
C ALA A 14 -21.26 5.90 -9.53
N LYS A 15 -21.92 5.19 -8.59
CA LYS A 15 -21.96 5.62 -7.19
C LYS A 15 -20.57 5.65 -6.56
N ALA A 16 -19.74 4.64 -6.77
CA ALA A 16 -18.37 4.63 -6.25
C ALA A 16 -17.53 5.82 -6.79
N LYS A 17 -17.70 6.18 -8.07
CA LYS A 17 -17.06 7.38 -8.64
C LYS A 17 -17.61 8.69 -8.06
N GLU A 18 -18.92 8.78 -7.84
CA GLU A 18 -19.56 9.92 -7.17
C GLU A 18 -19.00 10.13 -5.75
N LEU A 19 -18.72 9.03 -5.03
CA LEU A 19 -18.05 9.06 -3.72
C LEU A 19 -16.57 9.45 -3.81
N GLY A 20 -16.04 9.65 -5.02
CA GLY A 20 -14.71 10.18 -5.28
C GLY A 20 -13.61 9.14 -5.42
N PHE A 21 -13.93 7.86 -5.70
CA PHE A 21 -12.91 6.88 -6.10
C PHE A 21 -12.49 7.10 -7.55
N HIS A 22 -11.18 7.06 -7.83
CA HIS A 22 -10.62 7.35 -9.15
C HIS A 22 -10.73 6.18 -10.13
N GLU A 23 -10.63 4.96 -9.64
CA GLU A 23 -10.88 3.74 -10.41
C GLU A 23 -11.81 2.82 -9.63
N VAL A 24 -12.67 2.10 -10.35
CA VAL A 24 -13.64 1.16 -9.79
C VAL A 24 -13.75 -0.03 -10.73
N GLY A 25 -13.67 -1.22 -10.17
CA GLY A 25 -13.75 -2.48 -10.89
C GLY A 25 -14.57 -3.49 -10.10
N ILE A 26 -15.09 -4.50 -10.79
CA ILE A 26 -15.88 -5.58 -10.18
C ILE A 26 -15.27 -6.93 -10.55
N ALA A 27 -15.08 -7.78 -9.55
CA ALA A 27 -14.66 -9.17 -9.72
C ALA A 27 -15.75 -10.12 -9.21
N ALA A 28 -15.95 -11.23 -9.92
CA ALA A 28 -16.74 -12.35 -9.42
C ALA A 28 -15.85 -13.22 -8.51
N VAL A 29 -16.36 -13.63 -7.36
CA VAL A 29 -15.59 -14.48 -6.43
C VAL A 29 -15.32 -15.87 -7.02
N ALA A 30 -16.25 -16.38 -7.82
CA ALA A 30 -16.13 -17.67 -8.50
C ALA A 30 -14.95 -17.76 -9.49
N ASP A 31 -14.42 -16.62 -9.95
CA ASP A 31 -13.31 -16.56 -10.91
C ASP A 31 -11.92 -16.65 -10.23
N LEU A 32 -11.90 -16.82 -8.91
CA LEU A 32 -10.64 -16.95 -8.18
C LEU A 32 -10.01 -18.32 -8.44
N GLU A 33 -8.95 -18.31 -9.23
CA GLU A 33 -8.20 -19.51 -9.58
C GLU A 33 -7.40 -20.04 -8.39
N ALA A 34 -7.30 -21.37 -8.26
CA ALA A 34 -6.51 -22.03 -7.24
C ALA A 34 -5.01 -21.67 -7.29
N THR A 35 -4.51 -21.30 -8.49
CA THR A 35 -3.14 -20.83 -8.71
C THR A 35 -2.83 -19.55 -7.95
N GLU A 36 -3.78 -18.64 -7.79
CA GLU A 36 -3.58 -17.39 -7.04
C GLU A 36 -3.43 -17.66 -5.53
N ILE A 37 -4.18 -18.62 -5.00
CA ILE A 37 -4.03 -19.08 -3.61
C ILE A 37 -2.69 -19.79 -3.41
N GLN A 38 -2.25 -20.56 -4.40
CA GLN A 38 -0.96 -21.25 -4.33
C GLN A 38 0.21 -20.27 -4.23
N LYS A 39 0.18 -19.12 -4.93
CA LYS A 39 1.21 -18.08 -4.81
C LYS A 39 1.37 -17.57 -3.38
N LEU A 40 0.27 -17.32 -2.67
CA LEU A 40 0.31 -16.92 -1.26
C LEU A 40 0.94 -18.02 -0.40
N ARG A 41 0.52 -19.28 -0.59
CA ARG A 41 1.06 -20.42 0.15
C ARG A 41 2.56 -20.62 -0.08
N ASP A 42 3.01 -20.49 -1.33
CA ASP A 42 4.42 -20.62 -1.69
C ASP A 42 5.24 -19.49 -1.06
N TRP A 43 4.74 -18.25 -1.11
CA TRP A 43 5.37 -17.10 -0.46
C TRP A 43 5.46 -17.24 1.06
N LEU A 44 4.41 -17.78 1.70
CA LEU A 44 4.42 -18.10 3.13
C LEU A 44 5.42 -19.21 3.45
N LYS A 45 5.48 -20.27 2.64
CA LYS A 45 6.41 -21.40 2.80
C LYS A 45 7.88 -20.98 2.68
N MET A 46 8.17 -19.98 1.85
CA MET A 46 9.50 -19.38 1.73
C MET A 46 9.88 -18.51 2.95
N GLY A 47 8.96 -18.25 3.88
CA GLY A 47 9.21 -17.39 5.04
C GLY A 47 9.29 -15.90 4.68
N TYR A 48 8.91 -15.51 3.47
CA TYR A 48 9.03 -14.14 2.96
C TYR A 48 8.07 -13.13 3.60
N HIS A 49 7.20 -13.57 4.53
CA HIS A 49 6.34 -12.71 5.33
C HIS A 49 7.01 -12.15 6.59
N ALA A 50 8.25 -12.56 6.88
CA ALA A 50 8.95 -12.18 8.10
C ALA A 50 8.07 -12.42 9.35
N ASP A 51 7.87 -11.42 10.22
CA ASP A 51 7.05 -11.53 11.43
C ASP A 51 5.54 -11.25 11.22
N MET A 52 5.10 -11.04 9.97
CA MET A 52 3.71 -10.70 9.64
C MET A 52 2.78 -11.92 9.72
N GLU A 53 2.63 -12.51 10.92
CA GLU A 53 1.81 -13.70 11.19
C GLU A 53 0.36 -13.57 10.72
N TRP A 54 -0.16 -12.35 10.66
CA TRP A 54 -1.49 -12.06 10.11
C TRP A 54 -1.64 -12.42 8.63
N MET A 55 -0.54 -12.61 7.88
CA MET A 55 -0.55 -13.14 6.51
C MET A 55 -0.95 -14.62 6.43
N LYS A 56 -0.82 -15.38 7.52
CA LYS A 56 -1.25 -16.79 7.60
C LYS A 56 -2.74 -16.98 7.88
N ASN A 57 -3.50 -15.89 8.01
CA ASN A 57 -4.93 -15.97 8.30
C ASN A 57 -5.67 -16.69 7.14
N PRO A 58 -6.36 -17.81 7.38
CA PRO A 58 -6.98 -18.62 6.31
C PRO A 58 -8.06 -17.86 5.53
N ARG A 59 -8.61 -16.78 6.09
CA ARG A 59 -9.52 -15.87 5.39
C ARG A 59 -8.90 -15.19 4.17
N ARG A 60 -7.55 -15.09 4.10
CA ARG A 60 -6.82 -14.60 2.92
C ARG A 60 -6.84 -15.59 1.77
N GLU A 61 -6.98 -16.87 2.06
CA GLU A 61 -7.09 -17.93 1.04
C GLU A 61 -8.53 -18.16 0.59
N ASN A 62 -9.51 -17.88 1.46
CA ASN A 62 -10.91 -18.10 1.17
C ASN A 62 -11.76 -16.93 1.67
N ILE A 63 -12.19 -16.09 0.72
CA ILE A 63 -13.01 -14.91 0.99
C ILE A 63 -14.40 -15.23 1.54
N SER A 64 -14.94 -16.44 1.30
CA SER A 64 -16.21 -16.88 1.88
C SER A 64 -16.13 -17.06 3.41
N LEU A 65 -14.93 -17.20 3.97
CA LEU A 65 -14.72 -17.16 5.43
C LEU A 65 -14.81 -15.73 6.00
N VAL A 66 -14.72 -14.70 5.14
CA VAL A 66 -14.94 -13.30 5.52
C VAL A 66 -16.42 -12.95 5.43
N MET A 67 -17.10 -13.38 4.37
CA MET A 67 -18.54 -13.21 4.19
C MET A 67 -19.09 -14.42 3.41
N PRO A 68 -19.80 -15.36 4.06
CA PRO A 68 -20.28 -16.59 3.42
C PRO A 68 -21.14 -16.36 2.16
N GLU A 69 -21.88 -15.25 2.14
CA GLU A 69 -22.81 -14.88 1.07
C GLU A 69 -22.15 -14.10 -0.08
N VAL A 70 -20.83 -13.90 -0.05
CA VAL A 70 -20.15 -13.10 -1.07
C VAL A 70 -20.28 -13.73 -2.45
N ILE A 71 -20.76 -12.95 -3.41
CA ILE A 71 -20.85 -13.32 -4.83
C ILE A 71 -19.88 -12.47 -5.65
N THR A 72 -19.88 -11.16 -5.41
CA THR A 72 -19.00 -10.23 -6.11
C THR A 72 -18.27 -9.32 -5.14
N LEU A 73 -17.17 -8.75 -5.64
CA LEU A 73 -16.34 -7.78 -4.96
C LEU A 73 -16.19 -6.54 -5.83
N VAL A 74 -16.52 -5.38 -5.27
CA VAL A 74 -16.27 -4.07 -5.86
C VAL A 74 -14.91 -3.59 -5.36
N SER A 75 -13.91 -3.54 -6.23
CA SER A 75 -12.59 -3.00 -5.92
C SER A 75 -12.53 -1.53 -6.32
N VAL A 76 -11.91 -0.71 -5.48
CA VAL A 76 -11.76 0.73 -5.71
C VAL A 76 -10.30 1.13 -5.56
N ALA A 77 -9.90 2.19 -6.27
CA ALA A 77 -8.61 2.82 -6.10
C ALA A 77 -8.73 4.33 -5.93
N LEU A 78 -7.91 4.89 -5.04
CA LEU A 78 -7.86 6.32 -4.76
C LEU A 78 -6.41 6.82 -4.89
N ASN A 79 -6.17 7.73 -5.83
CA ASN A 79 -4.87 8.32 -6.11
C ASN A 79 -4.38 9.18 -4.94
N TYR A 80 -3.11 9.01 -4.54
CA TYR A 80 -2.45 9.79 -3.50
C TYR A 80 -1.17 10.49 -3.95
N TYR A 81 -0.83 10.47 -5.23
CA TYR A 81 0.41 11.08 -5.71
C TYR A 81 0.42 12.60 -5.49
N THR A 82 1.49 13.08 -4.85
CA THR A 82 1.83 14.52 -4.79
C THR A 82 3.21 14.71 -5.45
N PRO A 83 3.45 15.86 -6.12
CA PRO A 83 4.68 16.07 -6.90
C PRO A 83 5.88 16.48 -6.05
N ASP A 84 5.71 16.62 -4.73
CA ASP A 84 6.76 17.12 -3.83
C ASP A 84 8.02 16.24 -3.88
N ALA A 85 9.18 16.89 -3.79
CA ALA A 85 10.45 16.19 -3.74
C ALA A 85 10.77 15.73 -2.31
N ARG A 86 11.49 14.61 -2.20
CA ARG A 86 12.15 14.22 -0.95
C ARG A 86 13.51 14.94 -0.84
N PRO A 87 13.99 15.23 0.37
CA PRO A 87 15.34 15.75 0.57
C PRO A 87 16.39 14.80 -0.01
N GLN A 88 17.48 15.39 -0.48
CA GLN A 88 18.62 14.65 -1.05
C GLN A 88 19.82 14.65 -0.10
N GLU A 89 19.83 15.56 0.86
CA GLU A 89 20.90 15.75 1.83
C GLU A 89 20.81 14.72 2.96
N ASP A 90 21.97 14.22 3.38
CA ASP A 90 22.07 13.12 4.34
C ASP A 90 21.60 13.48 5.77
N GLU A 91 21.41 14.77 6.07
CA GLU A 91 20.89 15.20 7.38
C GLU A 91 19.37 14.97 7.54
N TYR A 92 18.65 14.71 6.43
CA TYR A 92 17.20 14.51 6.44
C TYR A 92 16.80 13.05 6.24
N GLY A 93 15.74 12.66 6.95
CA GLY A 93 15.05 11.41 6.75
C GLY A 93 14.08 11.46 5.57
N LYS A 94 13.75 10.29 5.04
CA LYS A 94 12.78 10.08 3.96
C LYS A 94 11.60 9.30 4.49
N ILE A 95 10.42 9.84 4.24
CA ILE A 95 9.13 9.20 4.51
C ILE A 95 8.51 8.84 3.16
N SER A 96 7.93 7.65 3.04
CA SER A 96 7.22 7.24 1.83
C SER A 96 5.96 8.09 1.63
N ARG A 97 5.61 8.36 0.37
CA ARG A 97 4.50 9.26 0.00
C ARG A 97 3.17 8.87 0.64
N TYR A 98 2.95 7.58 0.91
CA TYR A 98 1.72 7.11 1.57
C TYR A 98 1.50 7.72 2.96
N GLY A 99 2.57 8.14 3.65
CA GLY A 99 2.53 8.65 5.01
C GLY A 99 2.61 10.18 5.13
N TRP A 100 2.64 10.91 4.00
CA TRP A 100 2.86 12.36 4.03
C TRP A 100 1.68 13.16 4.54
N GLY A 101 0.46 12.79 4.13
CA GLY A 101 -0.76 13.45 4.53
C GLY A 101 -1.51 12.72 5.64
N ARG A 102 -2.83 12.88 5.61
CA ARG A 102 -3.77 12.21 6.51
C ARG A 102 -3.73 10.70 6.31
N ASP A 103 -4.00 10.00 7.40
CA ASP A 103 -4.17 8.55 7.42
C ASP A 103 -5.21 8.09 6.39
N TYR A 104 -4.72 7.39 5.36
CA TYR A 104 -5.55 6.92 4.25
C TYR A 104 -6.64 5.97 4.72
N HIS A 105 -6.44 5.20 5.80
CA HIS A 105 -7.48 4.33 6.34
C HIS A 105 -8.74 5.12 6.69
N ARG A 106 -8.58 6.34 7.25
CA ARG A 106 -9.72 7.19 7.61
C ARG A 106 -10.47 7.68 6.37
N VAL A 107 -9.73 8.07 5.33
CA VAL A 107 -10.29 8.55 4.06
C VAL A 107 -11.00 7.42 3.32
N MET A 108 -10.33 6.27 3.17
CA MET A 108 -10.85 5.08 2.51
C MET A 108 -12.06 4.52 3.25
N HIS A 109 -11.97 4.27 4.55
CA HIS A 109 -13.08 3.70 5.33
C HIS A 109 -14.32 4.59 5.32
N LYS A 110 -14.17 5.93 5.33
CA LYS A 110 -15.31 6.84 5.22
C LYS A 110 -16.08 6.60 3.91
N LYS A 111 -15.36 6.62 2.77
CA LYS A 111 -15.96 6.43 1.43
C LYS A 111 -16.49 5.02 1.22
N LEU A 112 -15.75 4.01 1.66
CA LEU A 112 -16.12 2.60 1.58
C LEU A 112 -17.35 2.28 2.42
N LYS A 113 -17.43 2.82 3.64
CA LYS A 113 -18.62 2.68 4.50
C LYS A 113 -19.85 3.29 3.84
N GLU A 114 -19.70 4.47 3.25
CA GLU A 114 -20.79 5.13 2.53
C GLU A 114 -21.27 4.30 1.33
N LEU A 115 -20.34 3.72 0.56
CA LEU A 115 -20.68 2.81 -0.55
C LEU A 115 -21.39 1.55 -0.06
N ALA A 116 -20.88 0.90 0.99
CA ALA A 116 -21.48 -0.29 1.57
C ALA A 116 -22.89 -0.02 2.12
N SER A 117 -23.05 1.04 2.92
CA SER A 117 -24.37 1.43 3.46
C SER A 117 -25.35 1.84 2.37
N TRP A 118 -24.88 2.48 1.29
CA TRP A 118 -25.72 2.74 0.13
C TRP A 118 -26.19 1.44 -0.53
N LEU A 119 -25.32 0.46 -0.77
CA LEU A 119 -25.73 -0.84 -1.31
C LEU A 119 -26.80 -1.52 -0.44
N GLU A 120 -26.58 -1.58 0.87
CA GLU A 120 -27.52 -2.18 1.84
C GLU A 120 -28.88 -1.44 1.86
N SER A 121 -28.89 -0.12 1.65
CA SER A 121 -30.13 0.66 1.59
C SER A 121 -31.03 0.34 0.39
N LEU A 122 -30.50 -0.36 -0.63
CA LEU A 122 -31.25 -0.69 -1.84
C LEU A 122 -32.14 -1.94 -1.66
N GLY A 123 -31.98 -2.69 -0.57
CA GLY A 123 -32.79 -3.88 -0.30
C GLY A 123 -32.40 -4.61 0.99
N THR A 124 -33.38 -5.17 1.69
CA THR A 124 -33.19 -5.79 3.02
C THR A 124 -32.31 -7.04 3.02
N ASP A 125 -32.21 -7.72 1.88
CA ASP A 125 -31.41 -8.94 1.73
C ASP A 125 -30.00 -8.65 1.18
N ILE A 126 -29.69 -7.39 0.86
CA ILE A 126 -28.37 -6.99 0.37
C ILE A 126 -27.41 -6.87 1.55
N LYS A 127 -26.29 -7.57 1.47
CA LYS A 127 -25.22 -7.52 2.47
C LYS A 127 -24.00 -6.88 1.83
N ALA A 128 -23.34 -5.98 2.56
CA ALA A 128 -22.08 -5.39 2.14
C ALA A 128 -21.06 -5.38 3.30
N ARG A 129 -19.80 -5.75 3.01
CA ARG A 129 -18.70 -5.60 3.97
C ARG A 129 -17.53 -4.94 3.28
N TYR A 130 -16.94 -3.94 3.91
CA TYR A 130 -15.84 -3.18 3.32
C TYR A 130 -14.53 -3.38 4.05
N TYR A 131 -13.42 -3.28 3.31
CA TYR A 131 -12.05 -3.39 3.83
C TYR A 131 -11.11 -2.46 3.07
N ALA A 132 -10.03 -2.07 3.75
CA ALA A 132 -8.82 -1.50 3.17
C ALA A 132 -7.65 -1.86 4.10
N ASP A 133 -6.59 -2.50 3.59
CA ASP A 133 -5.33 -2.88 4.26
C ASP A 133 -5.47 -3.83 5.48
N THR A 134 -6.19 -3.39 6.50
CA THR A 134 -6.32 -4.05 7.82
C THR A 134 -7.17 -5.32 7.81
N GLY A 135 -7.87 -5.61 6.71
CA GLY A 135 -8.69 -6.80 6.53
C GLY A 135 -7.89 -8.02 6.05
N PRO A 136 -8.45 -9.24 6.16
CA PRO A 136 -7.87 -10.44 5.57
C PRO A 136 -8.18 -10.54 4.06
N ILE A 137 -8.35 -9.41 3.38
CA ILE A 137 -8.56 -9.35 1.94
C ILE A 137 -7.18 -9.23 1.26
N GLN A 138 -7.05 -9.82 0.07
CA GLN A 138 -5.86 -9.67 -0.77
C GLN A 138 -6.10 -8.52 -1.75
N ASP A 139 -6.02 -7.29 -1.27
CA ASP A 139 -6.43 -6.07 -1.98
C ASP A 139 -5.83 -5.99 -3.40
N LYS A 140 -4.53 -6.30 -3.51
CA LYS A 140 -3.80 -6.28 -4.79
C LYS A 140 -4.30 -7.32 -5.79
N LEU A 141 -4.62 -8.52 -5.32
CA LEU A 141 -5.14 -9.60 -6.15
C LEU A 141 -6.53 -9.25 -6.68
N TRP A 142 -7.39 -8.74 -5.81
CA TRP A 142 -8.76 -8.37 -6.18
C TRP A 142 -8.79 -7.14 -7.09
N ALA A 143 -7.93 -6.14 -6.86
CA ALA A 143 -7.75 -5.03 -7.80
C ALA A 143 -7.36 -5.52 -9.20
N GLN A 144 -6.49 -6.54 -9.30
CA GLN A 144 -6.14 -7.11 -10.60
C GLN A 144 -7.31 -7.83 -11.27
N LYS A 145 -8.00 -8.70 -10.53
CA LYS A 145 -9.16 -9.44 -11.05
C LYS A 145 -10.32 -8.52 -11.43
N ALA A 146 -10.49 -7.42 -10.71
CA ALA A 146 -11.47 -6.38 -10.98
C ALA A 146 -11.05 -5.40 -12.11
N GLY A 147 -9.86 -5.56 -12.69
CA GLY A 147 -9.42 -4.73 -13.82
C GLY A 147 -8.90 -3.33 -13.45
N ILE A 148 -8.70 -3.02 -12.15
CA ILE A 148 -8.12 -1.73 -11.69
C ILE A 148 -6.71 -1.51 -12.25
N GLY A 149 -5.90 -2.56 -12.25
CA GLY A 149 -4.50 -2.52 -12.65
C GLY A 149 -3.86 -3.91 -12.59
N TRP A 150 -2.57 -4.04 -12.90
CA TRP A 150 -1.87 -5.32 -12.80
C TRP A 150 -0.86 -5.32 -11.67
N ILE A 151 -0.64 -6.47 -11.03
CA ILE A 151 0.46 -6.64 -10.10
C ILE A 151 1.76 -6.65 -10.91
N ALA A 152 2.62 -5.66 -10.68
CA ALA A 152 3.88 -5.47 -11.35
C ALA A 152 5.02 -6.23 -10.66
N LYS A 153 6.20 -6.27 -11.30
CA LYS A 153 7.36 -7.03 -10.79
C LYS A 153 7.83 -6.59 -9.40
N ASN A 154 7.52 -5.37 -8.97
CA ASN A 154 7.80 -4.87 -7.62
C ASN A 154 6.71 -5.23 -6.59
N GLY A 155 5.71 -6.02 -6.97
CA GLY A 155 4.60 -6.44 -6.11
C GLY A 155 3.52 -5.38 -5.88
N ASN A 156 3.57 -4.20 -6.51
CA ASN A 156 2.51 -3.19 -6.42
C ASN A 156 1.53 -3.31 -7.59
N VAL A 157 0.28 -2.91 -7.36
CA VAL A 157 -0.70 -2.72 -8.44
C VAL A 157 -0.35 -1.45 -9.19
N ILE A 158 -0.23 -1.53 -10.50
CA ILE A 158 -0.06 -0.38 -11.38
C ILE A 158 -1.34 -0.19 -12.19
N THR A 159 -1.91 1.00 -12.11
CA THR A 159 -3.01 1.45 -12.96
C THR A 159 -2.47 2.14 -14.20
N ARG A 160 -3.22 2.13 -15.31
CA ARG A 160 -2.81 2.84 -16.53
C ARG A 160 -2.82 4.36 -16.38
N LYS A 161 -3.67 4.90 -15.50
CA LYS A 161 -3.89 6.36 -15.36
C LYS A 161 -3.11 7.02 -14.23
N TYR A 162 -2.78 6.30 -13.16
CA TYR A 162 -2.18 6.88 -11.96
C TYR A 162 -0.87 6.20 -11.55
N GLY A 163 -0.43 5.18 -12.32
CA GLY A 163 0.69 4.35 -11.92
C GLY A 163 0.35 3.54 -10.66
N SER A 164 1.31 3.36 -9.76
CA SER A 164 1.15 2.64 -8.48
C SER A 164 0.80 3.54 -7.29
N TRP A 165 0.61 4.85 -7.51
CA TRP A 165 0.30 5.80 -6.44
C TRP A 165 -1.19 5.80 -6.08
N VAL A 166 -1.73 4.62 -5.78
CA VAL A 166 -3.13 4.43 -5.40
C VAL A 166 -3.26 3.65 -4.10
N PHE A 167 -4.18 4.05 -3.24
CA PHE A 167 -4.70 3.22 -2.16
C PHE A 167 -5.79 2.32 -2.71
N LEU A 168 -5.86 1.09 -2.21
CA LEU A 168 -6.86 0.09 -2.61
C LEU A 168 -7.87 -0.12 -1.49
N GLY A 169 -9.06 -0.56 -1.88
CA GLY A 169 -10.08 -1.02 -0.95
C GLY A 169 -11.17 -1.79 -1.68
N GLU A 170 -11.99 -2.48 -0.90
CA GLU A 170 -12.97 -3.44 -1.42
C GLU A 170 -14.30 -3.33 -0.68
N VAL A 171 -15.38 -3.56 -1.41
CA VAL A 171 -16.70 -3.86 -0.85
C VAL A 171 -17.14 -5.22 -1.37
N LEU A 172 -17.22 -6.19 -0.46
CA LEU A 172 -17.78 -7.52 -0.70
C LEU A 172 -19.30 -7.42 -0.66
N THR A 173 -19.99 -8.05 -1.60
CA THR A 173 -21.46 -8.06 -1.62
C THR A 173 -22.02 -9.40 -2.10
N ASN A 174 -23.24 -9.71 -1.67
CA ASN A 174 -24.02 -10.85 -2.17
C ASN A 174 -24.80 -10.53 -3.45
N LEU A 175 -24.61 -9.34 -4.03
CA LEU A 175 -25.17 -9.00 -5.33
C LEU A 175 -24.42 -9.72 -6.45
N GLU A 176 -25.18 -10.23 -7.41
CA GLU A 176 -24.64 -10.70 -8.69
C GLU A 176 -24.46 -9.49 -9.61
N LEU A 177 -23.21 -9.07 -9.78
CA LEU A 177 -22.82 -7.93 -10.59
C LEU A 177 -21.97 -8.41 -11.77
N GLU A 178 -22.18 -7.84 -12.94
CA GLU A 178 -21.34 -8.05 -14.12
C GLU A 178 -19.89 -7.62 -13.80
N LYS A 179 -18.96 -8.58 -13.93
CA LYS A 179 -17.53 -8.43 -13.67
C LYS A 179 -16.81 -7.69 -14.80
N ASP A 180 -15.70 -7.05 -14.46
CA ASP A 180 -14.75 -6.50 -15.42
C ASP A 180 -13.76 -7.56 -15.91
N GLN A 181 -13.03 -7.19 -16.97
CA GLN A 181 -11.93 -8.00 -17.46
C GLN A 181 -10.68 -7.77 -16.59
N PRO A 182 -10.02 -8.83 -16.11
CA PRO A 182 -8.76 -8.69 -15.40
C PRO A 182 -7.71 -7.93 -16.23
N SER A 183 -6.92 -7.10 -15.56
CA SER A 183 -5.86 -6.35 -16.22
C SER A 183 -4.72 -7.25 -16.72
N THR A 184 -4.21 -6.94 -17.92
CA THR A 184 -3.03 -7.61 -18.49
C THR A 184 -1.73 -7.00 -17.95
N GLN A 185 -0.66 -7.79 -17.87
CA GLN A 185 0.62 -7.28 -17.41
C GLN A 185 1.32 -6.41 -18.44
N HIS A 186 1.92 -5.32 -17.97
CA HIS A 186 2.62 -4.36 -18.83
C HIS A 186 4.04 -4.01 -18.38
N CYS A 187 4.69 -4.90 -17.61
CA CYS A 187 6.11 -4.73 -17.26
C CYS A 187 7.06 -5.08 -18.42
N GLY A 188 6.68 -6.01 -19.30
CA GLY A 188 7.54 -6.52 -20.36
C GLY A 188 8.90 -7.00 -19.84
N THR A 189 9.98 -6.65 -20.54
CA THR A 189 11.36 -7.00 -20.17
C THR A 189 11.98 -6.09 -19.10
N CYS A 190 11.26 -5.05 -18.63
CA CYS A 190 11.79 -4.10 -17.66
C CYS A 190 12.18 -4.76 -16.33
N THR A 191 13.33 -4.39 -15.76
CA THR A 191 13.86 -4.88 -14.48
C THR A 191 14.30 -3.76 -13.53
N ARG A 192 13.95 -2.49 -13.82
CA ARG A 192 14.41 -1.31 -13.07
C ARG A 192 14.18 -1.41 -11.56
N CYS A 193 13.01 -1.86 -11.13
CA CYS A 193 12.70 -2.00 -9.69
C CYS A 193 13.55 -3.07 -9.00
N LEU A 194 13.86 -4.19 -9.68
CA LEU A 194 14.74 -5.23 -9.15
C LEU A 194 16.15 -4.69 -8.98
N GLN A 195 16.67 -4.00 -10.01
CA GLN A 195 18.02 -3.42 -10.00
C GLN A 195 18.20 -2.30 -8.99
N ALA A 196 17.16 -1.48 -8.78
CA ALA A 196 17.22 -0.34 -7.87
C ALA A 196 17.01 -0.71 -6.40
N CYS A 197 16.44 -1.88 -6.10
CA CYS A 197 16.18 -2.29 -4.72
C CYS A 197 17.51 -2.57 -3.99
N PRO A 198 17.90 -1.74 -3.01
CA PRO A 198 19.28 -1.77 -2.48
C PRO A 198 19.57 -3.00 -1.63
N THR A 199 18.54 -3.66 -1.13
CA THR A 199 18.63 -4.88 -0.32
C THR A 199 18.31 -6.14 -1.11
N GLY A 200 17.96 -6.02 -2.41
CA GLY A 200 17.51 -7.15 -3.23
C GLY A 200 16.22 -7.82 -2.72
N ALA A 201 15.32 -7.05 -2.09
CA ALA A 201 14.07 -7.56 -1.56
C ALA A 201 13.10 -8.08 -2.64
N ILE A 202 13.21 -7.60 -3.88
CA ILE A 202 12.50 -8.17 -5.01
C ILE A 202 13.39 -9.28 -5.58
N THR A 203 13.24 -10.49 -5.05
CA THR A 203 14.16 -11.62 -5.28
C THR A 203 14.08 -12.13 -6.72
N GLU A 204 12.89 -12.06 -7.32
CA GLU A 204 12.62 -12.31 -8.72
C GLU A 204 11.35 -11.53 -9.14
N PRO A 205 11.01 -11.46 -10.44
CA PRO A 205 9.78 -10.80 -10.87
C PRO A 205 8.56 -11.27 -10.05
N PHE A 206 7.84 -10.31 -9.45
CA PHE A 206 6.60 -10.51 -8.68
C PHE A 206 6.77 -11.06 -7.26
N VAL A 207 7.98 -11.42 -6.85
CA VAL A 207 8.25 -12.00 -5.53
C VAL A 207 9.03 -11.02 -4.68
N VAL A 208 8.46 -10.66 -3.53
CA VAL A 208 9.07 -9.72 -2.57
C VAL A 208 9.33 -10.43 -1.25
N ASP A 209 10.57 -10.48 -0.83
CA ASP A 209 10.98 -10.95 0.49
C ASP A 209 10.90 -9.80 1.51
N ALA A 210 9.92 -9.86 2.43
CA ALA A 210 9.75 -8.84 3.46
C ALA A 210 10.94 -8.78 4.42
N ASN A 211 11.65 -9.89 4.65
CA ASN A 211 12.84 -9.94 5.50
C ASN A 211 13.99 -9.08 4.97
N ARG A 212 13.88 -8.62 3.72
CA ARG A 212 14.87 -7.76 3.06
C ARG A 212 14.30 -6.39 2.75
N CYS A 213 13.00 -6.17 2.91
CA CYS A 213 12.33 -4.96 2.43
C CYS A 213 12.50 -3.80 3.43
N ILE A 214 13.09 -2.69 2.99
CA ILE A 214 13.22 -1.48 3.82
C ILE A 214 11.86 -1.00 4.35
N ALA A 215 10.81 -1.09 3.53
CA ALA A 215 9.47 -0.71 3.96
C ALA A 215 9.02 -1.56 5.16
N TYR A 216 9.16 -2.88 5.10
CA TYR A 216 8.89 -3.77 6.24
C TYR A 216 9.71 -3.38 7.48
N HIS A 217 11.02 -3.21 7.34
CA HIS A 217 11.86 -2.91 8.50
C HIS A 217 11.57 -1.56 9.14
N THR A 218 11.12 -0.59 8.36
CA THR A 218 10.82 0.75 8.87
C THR A 218 9.39 0.87 9.42
N ILE A 219 8.46 -0.03 9.07
CA ILE A 219 7.04 0.08 9.44
C ILE A 219 6.50 -1.06 10.34
N GLU A 220 6.99 -2.29 10.16
CA GLU A 220 6.49 -3.48 10.86
C GLU A 220 7.49 -4.04 11.87
N ASN A 221 8.77 -4.17 11.49
CA ASN A 221 9.79 -4.81 12.33
C ASN A 221 9.87 -4.17 13.72
N ARG A 222 9.54 -4.94 14.76
CA ARG A 222 9.51 -4.48 16.16
C ARG A 222 10.82 -4.69 16.92
N ASP A 223 11.84 -5.26 16.30
CA ASP A 223 13.13 -5.50 16.94
C ASP A 223 13.80 -4.19 17.39
N GLN A 224 14.59 -4.26 18.47
CA GLN A 224 15.28 -3.06 18.98
C GLN A 224 16.34 -2.54 18.01
N GLU A 225 16.99 -3.44 17.28
CA GLU A 225 18.03 -3.12 16.31
C GLU A 225 17.61 -3.58 14.91
N LEU A 226 18.08 -2.86 13.89
CA LEU A 226 17.89 -3.28 12.51
C LEU A 226 18.93 -4.33 12.12
N PRO A 227 18.58 -5.33 11.29
CA PRO A 227 19.53 -6.32 10.81
C PRO A 227 20.75 -5.68 10.12
N ALA A 228 21.92 -6.30 10.26
CA ALA A 228 23.19 -5.78 9.76
C ALA A 228 23.22 -5.65 8.23
N ASP A 229 22.46 -6.47 7.52
CA ASP A 229 22.27 -6.46 6.06
C ASP A 229 21.21 -5.44 5.60
N ILE A 230 20.51 -4.76 6.52
CA ILE A 230 19.51 -3.74 6.21
C ILE A 230 20.02 -2.35 6.58
N LYS A 231 20.65 -2.20 7.75
CA LYS A 231 21.10 -0.91 8.30
C LYS A 231 21.91 -0.08 7.29
N PRO A 232 22.92 -0.62 6.56
CA PRO A 232 23.70 0.15 5.59
C PRO A 232 22.91 0.63 4.37
N HIS A 233 21.77 0.00 4.08
CA HIS A 233 20.99 0.21 2.86
C HIS A 233 19.75 1.09 3.07
N LEU A 234 19.57 1.69 4.25
CA LEU A 234 18.40 2.51 4.56
C LEU A 234 18.30 3.78 3.71
N GLN A 235 19.42 4.35 3.22
CA GLN A 235 19.43 5.49 2.30
C GLN A 235 18.55 6.69 2.74
N GLY A 236 18.48 6.96 4.03
CA GLY A 236 17.65 8.01 4.64
C GLY A 236 16.22 7.57 4.98
N TRP A 237 15.75 6.41 4.53
CA TRP A 237 14.38 5.95 4.80
C TRP A 237 14.17 5.68 6.30
N VAL A 238 13.21 6.42 6.87
CA VAL A 238 12.80 6.28 8.28
C VAL A 238 11.38 5.73 8.44
N ALA A 239 10.58 5.78 7.38
CA ALA A 239 9.20 5.29 7.36
C ALA A 239 8.79 4.91 5.92
N GLY A 240 8.66 3.61 5.64
CA GLY A 240 8.39 3.09 4.31
C GLY A 240 9.59 3.19 3.36
N CYS A 241 9.38 2.84 2.10
CA CYS A 241 10.35 2.99 1.02
C CYS A 241 9.64 3.04 -0.33
N ASP A 242 9.97 4.01 -1.18
CA ASP A 242 9.36 4.17 -2.51
C ASP A 242 10.31 3.89 -3.68
N ILE A 243 11.54 3.44 -3.44
CA ILE A 243 12.55 3.30 -4.51
C ILE A 243 12.02 2.49 -5.70
N CYS A 244 11.37 1.36 -5.44
CA CYS A 244 10.82 0.49 -6.49
C CYS A 244 9.63 1.10 -7.24
N GLN A 245 8.98 2.12 -6.68
CA GLN A 245 7.91 2.90 -7.30
C GLN A 245 8.48 4.09 -8.07
N ASP A 246 9.42 4.84 -7.49
CA ASP A 246 10.03 6.05 -8.08
C ASP A 246 10.78 5.72 -9.39
N VAL A 247 11.44 4.55 -9.49
CA VAL A 247 12.13 4.10 -10.72
C VAL A 247 11.19 3.49 -11.76
N CYS A 248 9.92 3.27 -11.43
CA CYS A 248 8.98 2.60 -12.32
C CYS A 248 8.60 3.53 -13.49
N PRO A 249 8.76 3.11 -14.77
CA PRO A 249 8.42 3.94 -15.92
C PRO A 249 6.94 4.37 -15.94
N TRP A 250 6.05 3.56 -15.35
CA TRP A 250 4.63 3.88 -15.28
C TRP A 250 4.35 5.06 -14.36
N ASN A 251 5.07 5.17 -13.24
CA ASN A 251 4.97 6.32 -12.35
C ASN A 251 5.61 7.57 -12.95
N GLN A 252 6.75 7.41 -13.64
CA GLN A 252 7.44 8.54 -14.28
C GLN A 252 6.65 9.17 -15.43
N ARG A 253 5.80 8.39 -16.10
CA ARG A 253 5.06 8.82 -17.30
C ARG A 253 3.59 9.14 -17.05
N PHE A 254 2.95 8.43 -16.12
CA PHE A 254 1.49 8.46 -15.96
C PHE A 254 1.01 8.85 -14.57
N ALA A 255 1.90 9.16 -13.61
CA ALA A 255 1.43 9.69 -12.33
C ALA A 255 0.68 11.02 -12.55
N GLN A 256 -0.45 11.18 -11.87
CA GLN A 256 -1.27 12.39 -11.89
C GLN A 256 -1.37 12.93 -10.47
N ILE A 257 -1.32 14.25 -10.31
CA ILE A 257 -1.47 14.88 -9.00
C ILE A 257 -2.85 14.54 -8.43
N THR A 258 -2.91 14.13 -7.17
CA THR A 258 -4.16 13.84 -6.47
C THR A 258 -4.99 15.11 -6.27
N ASP A 259 -6.30 14.99 -6.47
CA ASP A 259 -7.31 15.99 -6.13
C ASP A 259 -7.83 15.83 -4.69
N VAL A 260 -7.33 14.83 -3.94
CA VAL A 260 -7.72 14.57 -2.55
C VAL A 260 -6.87 15.41 -1.60
N THR A 261 -7.45 16.50 -1.10
CA THR A 261 -6.77 17.45 -0.20
C THR A 261 -6.19 16.78 1.06
N ASP A 262 -6.86 15.74 1.58
CA ASP A 262 -6.40 15.00 2.76
C ASP A 262 -5.03 14.32 2.55
N PHE A 263 -4.61 14.07 1.30
CA PHE A 263 -3.32 13.44 0.98
C PHE A 263 -2.20 14.45 0.71
N GLN A 264 -2.48 15.75 0.75
CA GLN A 264 -1.43 16.76 0.66
C GLN A 264 -0.46 16.64 1.84
N PRO A 265 0.85 16.84 1.63
CA PRO A 265 1.83 16.56 2.67
C PRO A 265 1.70 17.51 3.85
N TYR A 266 1.82 16.98 5.06
CA TYR A 266 2.12 17.82 6.21
C TYR A 266 3.56 18.33 6.09
N PRO A 267 3.83 19.65 6.25
CA PRO A 267 5.16 20.21 6.02
C PRO A 267 6.29 19.52 6.82
N LYS A 268 5.99 19.12 8.06
CA LYS A 268 6.94 18.37 8.92
C LYS A 268 7.29 16.97 8.36
N ASN A 269 6.51 16.40 7.45
CA ASN A 269 6.76 15.08 6.89
C ASN A 269 7.61 15.10 5.61
N LEU A 270 7.74 16.25 4.95
CA LEU A 270 8.52 16.38 3.72
C LEU A 270 10.03 16.38 3.99
N HIS A 271 10.47 17.14 4.98
CA HIS A 271 11.90 17.34 5.29
C HIS A 271 12.21 17.10 6.77
N PRO A 272 11.98 15.89 7.32
CA PRO A 272 12.25 15.61 8.72
C PRO A 272 13.76 15.49 8.97
N LYS A 273 14.34 16.27 9.89
CA LYS A 273 15.76 16.10 10.25
C LYS A 273 15.98 14.80 11.02
N LEU A 274 17.01 14.03 10.65
CA LEU A 274 17.33 12.76 11.31
C LEU A 274 17.66 12.96 12.80
N VAL A 275 18.41 14.00 13.13
CA VAL A 275 18.79 14.32 14.53
C VAL A 275 17.57 14.59 15.40
N GLU A 276 16.57 15.28 14.87
CA GLU A 276 15.30 15.54 15.57
C GLU A 276 14.50 14.25 15.74
N LEU A 277 14.37 13.44 14.70
CA LEU A 277 13.67 12.17 14.77
C LEU A 277 14.33 11.16 15.72
N ALA A 278 15.66 11.15 15.81
CA ALA A 278 16.42 10.28 16.69
C ALA A 278 16.23 10.61 18.19
N GLN A 279 15.81 11.84 18.49
CA GLN A 279 15.65 12.38 19.85
C GLN A 279 14.21 12.80 20.17
N ILE A 280 13.26 12.57 19.25
CA ILE A 280 11.86 12.98 19.42
C ILE A 280 11.29 12.36 20.70
N SER A 281 10.64 13.16 21.53
CA SER A 281 9.92 12.66 22.71
C SER A 281 8.62 11.97 22.29
N ASP A 282 8.08 11.11 23.14
CA ASP A 282 6.80 10.44 22.85
C ASP A 282 5.65 11.46 22.72
N GLU A 283 5.71 12.56 23.47
CA GLU A 283 4.75 13.67 23.39
C GLU A 283 4.83 14.41 22.04
N GLU A 284 6.03 14.76 21.57
CA GLU A 284 6.17 15.41 20.25
C GLU A 284 5.87 14.44 19.11
N TRP A 285 6.20 13.16 19.26
CA TRP A 285 5.79 12.12 18.31
C TRP A 285 4.26 12.05 18.18
N ASP A 286 3.54 12.03 19.30
CA ASP A 286 2.07 11.94 19.30
C ASP A 286 1.43 13.17 18.65
N LYS A 287 1.93 14.37 19.00
CA LYS A 287 1.51 15.65 18.38
C LYS A 287 1.79 15.67 16.88
N ARG A 288 3.01 15.33 16.46
CA ARG A 288 3.46 15.41 15.07
C ARG A 288 2.70 14.46 14.14
N PHE A 289 2.43 13.23 14.59
CA PHE A 289 1.80 12.21 13.75
C PHE A 289 0.30 12.05 14.02
N THR A 290 -0.33 13.00 14.71
CA THR A 290 -1.78 13.02 14.88
C THR A 290 -2.50 12.89 13.53
N ALA A 291 -3.44 11.96 13.44
CA ALA A 291 -4.20 11.65 12.23
C ALA A 291 -3.38 11.22 11.00
N SER A 292 -2.12 10.78 11.16
CA SER A 292 -1.29 10.22 10.09
C SER A 292 -1.23 8.68 10.17
N ALA A 293 -1.10 8.02 9.02
CA ALA A 293 -0.85 6.58 8.93
C ALA A 293 0.48 6.17 9.60
N LEU A 294 1.40 7.12 9.77
CA LEU A 294 2.69 6.92 10.43
C LEU A 294 2.58 6.55 11.91
N ARG A 295 1.41 6.72 12.55
CA ARG A 295 1.19 6.27 13.94
C ARG A 295 1.35 4.76 14.14
N ARG A 296 1.37 3.97 13.06
CA ARG A 296 1.70 2.54 13.09
C ARG A 296 3.17 2.28 13.49
N ILE A 297 4.05 3.24 13.21
CA ILE A 297 5.47 3.22 13.55
C ILE A 297 5.64 3.75 14.96
N LYS A 298 5.96 2.89 15.93
CA LYS A 298 6.07 3.31 17.32
C LYS A 298 7.22 4.31 17.52
N PRO A 299 7.15 5.21 18.53
CA PRO A 299 8.19 6.22 18.77
C PRO A 299 9.61 5.63 18.79
N GLU A 300 9.81 4.50 19.47
CA GLU A 300 11.07 3.78 19.55
C GLU A 300 11.55 3.26 18.19
N MET A 301 10.66 2.79 17.33
CA MET A 301 11.00 2.36 15.96
C MET A 301 11.44 3.55 15.11
N LEU A 302 10.73 4.68 15.19
CA LEU A 302 11.10 5.87 14.44
C LEU A 302 12.47 6.40 14.89
N ARG A 303 12.72 6.44 16.19
CA ARG A 303 14.02 6.80 16.77
C ARG A 303 15.11 5.82 16.30
N ARG A 304 14.86 4.51 16.35
CA ARG A 304 15.77 3.46 15.85
C ARG A 304 16.12 3.69 14.39
N ASN A 305 15.12 3.88 13.52
CA ASN A 305 15.33 4.08 12.09
C ASN A 305 16.15 5.36 11.81
N ALA A 306 15.87 6.44 12.54
CA ALA A 306 16.61 7.69 12.40
C ALA A 306 18.07 7.57 12.87
N ARG A 307 18.31 6.94 14.03
CA ARG A 307 19.67 6.67 14.56
C ARG A 307 20.47 5.78 13.61
N ALA A 308 19.84 4.75 13.06
CA ALA A 308 20.48 3.86 12.10
C ALA A 308 21.00 4.62 10.86
N ASN A 309 20.23 5.56 10.33
CA ASN A 309 20.66 6.42 9.22
C ASN A 309 21.79 7.40 9.63
N LEU A 310 21.73 7.97 10.84
CA LEU A 310 22.80 8.85 11.36
C LEU A 310 24.13 8.11 11.49
N ASP A 311 24.10 6.87 11.98
CA ASP A 311 25.30 6.05 12.12
C ASP A 311 25.95 5.82 10.76
N VAL A 312 25.17 5.47 9.74
CA VAL A 312 25.68 5.25 8.37
C VAL A 312 26.26 6.54 7.78
N SER A 313 25.58 7.67 7.94
CA SER A 313 26.07 8.97 7.44
C SER A 313 27.41 9.37 8.09
N LYS A 314 27.59 9.10 9.39
CA LYS A 314 28.88 9.34 10.07
C LYS A 314 29.99 8.46 9.51
N HIS A 315 29.72 7.18 9.27
CA HIS A 315 30.72 6.27 8.71
C HIS A 315 31.13 6.69 7.29
N ASN A 316 30.21 7.16 6.46
CA ASN A 316 30.53 7.60 5.09
C ASN A 316 31.33 8.91 5.04
N ASN A 317 31.16 9.77 6.04
CA ASN A 317 31.83 11.08 6.15
C ASN A 317 33.14 11.03 6.96
N ASP A 318 33.56 9.87 7.46
CA ASP A 318 34.85 9.69 8.12
C ASP A 318 35.95 9.49 7.06
N PRO A 319 36.95 10.40 6.97
CA PRO A 319 38.04 10.25 6.00
C PRO A 319 38.91 9.00 6.23
N GLU A 320 38.88 8.37 7.41
CA GLU A 320 39.64 7.15 7.69
C GLU A 320 38.92 5.87 7.23
N SER A 321 37.59 5.88 7.06
CA SER A 321 36.78 4.71 6.69
C SER A 321 36.73 4.42 5.18
N ASN A 322 37.10 5.39 4.33
CA ASN A 322 37.11 5.28 2.87
C ASN A 322 38.43 4.72 2.28
N ASN A 323 39.32 4.17 3.13
CA ASN A 323 40.59 3.55 2.72
C ASN A 323 40.55 2.02 2.95
N PHE A 324 39.68 1.30 2.23
CA PHE A 324 39.80 -0.15 2.05
C PHE A 324 39.37 -0.60 0.66
#